data_AF-A0A8J7X4E3-F1
#
_entry.id   AF-A0A8J7X4E3-F1
#
_cell.length_a   1.000
_cell.length_b   1.000
_cell.length_c   1.000
_cell.angle_alpha   90.00
_cell.angle_beta   90.00
_cell.angle_gamma   90.00
#
_symmetry.space_group_name_H-M   'P 1'
#
loop_
_entity.id
_entity.type
_entity.pdbx_description
1 polymer ?
#
loop_
_entity_poly.entity_id
_entity_poly.type
_entity_poly.pdbx_seq_one_letter_code
_entity_poly.pdbx_strand_id
1 'polypeptide(L)'
;MKILILGIGNPILKDDGVGIHIVRELKKEVKGVDFEEASVSGLELVELLKGYDRVIIVDAIKTENGKPGRIYRLTPDEIPTMHGISPHDVDFRTALEFGEKFIGTMPKKIDIYGIEVDNATEFGEDLTPEVAKSVPLVIKKIKKELQNGS
;
A
#
# COMPACT_ATOMS: atom_id res chain seq x y z
N MET A 1 -18.99 -8.48 1.33
CA MET A 1 -17.66 -8.29 0.74
C MET A 1 -16.73 -7.80 1.84
N LYS A 2 -15.66 -8.54 2.14
CA LYS A 2 -14.63 -8.13 3.10
C LYS A 2 -13.55 -7.34 2.38
N ILE A 3 -13.30 -6.12 2.83
CA ILE A 3 -12.32 -5.20 2.22
C ILE A 3 -11.24 -4.90 3.26
N LEU A 4 -9.98 -5.06 2.87
CA LEU A 4 -8.83 -4.63 3.65
C LEU A 4 -8.17 -3.41 3.00
N ILE A 5 -7.81 -2.42 3.81
CA ILE A 5 -6.89 -1.35 3.42
C ILE A 5 -5.62 -1.52 4.23
N LEU A 6 -4.53 -1.84 3.53
CA LEU A 6 -3.24 -2.16 4.13
C LEU A 6 -2.23 -1.04 3.85
N GLY A 7 -1.65 -0.50 4.91
CA GLY A 7 -0.60 0.51 4.83
C GLY A 7 0.74 -0.16 5.06
N ILE A 8 1.60 -0.13 4.05
CA ILE A 8 2.95 -0.67 4.13
C ILE A 8 3.93 0.48 4.38
N GLY A 9 4.92 0.22 5.22
CA GLY A 9 6.05 1.11 5.45
C GLY A 9 6.56 1.13 6.89
N ASN A 10 7.47 2.06 7.16
CA ASN A 10 8.04 2.27 8.47
C ASN A 10 7.75 3.70 8.97
N PRO A 11 6.96 3.87 10.05
CA PRO A 11 6.52 5.18 10.52
C PRO A 11 7.65 6.03 11.12
N ILE A 12 8.83 5.44 11.40
CA ILE A 12 9.99 6.17 11.93
C ILE A 12 10.99 6.58 10.84
N LEU A 13 10.71 6.30 9.56
CA LEU A 13 11.60 6.57 8.42
C LEU A 13 11.01 7.58 7.42
N LYS A 14 10.65 8.77 7.90
CA LYS A 14 10.19 9.90 7.10
C LYS A 14 9.07 9.50 6.13
N ASP A 15 9.31 9.63 4.82
CA ASP A 15 8.30 9.38 3.80
C ASP A 15 7.93 7.90 3.68
N ASP A 16 8.76 6.97 4.18
CA ASP A 16 8.45 5.54 4.20
C ASP A 16 7.17 5.24 4.99
N GLY A 17 6.86 6.07 6.00
CA GLY A 17 5.65 5.95 6.79
C GLY A 17 4.36 6.34 6.05
N VAL A 18 4.43 6.87 4.82
CA VAL A 18 3.27 7.49 4.14
C VAL A 18 2.08 6.54 4.02
N GLY A 19 2.30 5.25 3.75
CA GLY A 19 1.24 4.24 3.69
C GLY A 19 0.50 4.11 5.02
N ILE A 20 1.24 4.06 6.12
CA ILE A 20 0.70 4.02 7.49
C ILE A 20 -0.06 5.31 7.82
N HIS A 21 0.48 6.48 7.48
CA HIS A 21 -0.20 7.77 7.69
C HIS A 21 -1.57 7.79 6.99
N ILE A 22 -1.63 7.35 5.72
CA ILE A 22 -2.87 7.33 4.94
C ILE A 22 -3.90 6.38 5.56
N VAL A 23 -3.47 5.17 5.97
CA VAL A 23 -4.36 4.20 6.62
C VAL A 23 -4.93 4.71 7.93
N ARG A 24 -4.09 5.32 8.77
CA ARG A 24 -4.53 5.90 10.05
C ARG A 24 -5.57 7.00 9.87
N GLU A 25 -5.41 7.86 8.86
CA GLU A 25 -6.40 8.88 8.53
C GLU A 25 -7.70 8.28 7.98
N LEU A 26 -7.60 7.30 7.07
CA LEU A 26 -8.79 6.62 6.53
C LEU A 26 -9.60 5.91 7.60
N LYS A 27 -8.95 5.27 8.59
CA LYS A 27 -9.58 4.55 9.69
C LYS A 27 -10.48 5.45 10.55
N LYS A 28 -10.15 6.74 10.65
CA LYS A 28 -10.97 7.74 11.37
C LYS A 28 -12.28 8.00 10.64
N GLU A 29 -12.25 8.08 9.30
CA GLU A 29 -13.36 8.58 8.48
C GLU A 29 -14.21 7.49 7.81
N VAL A 30 -13.63 6.33 7.51
CA VAL A 30 -14.28 5.25 6.77
C VAL A 30 -14.63 4.10 7.70
N LYS A 31 -15.83 3.52 7.54
CA LYS A 31 -16.34 2.39 8.32
C LYS A 31 -16.75 1.26 7.38
N GLY A 32 -16.86 0.04 7.92
CA GLY A 32 -17.23 -1.15 7.15
C GLY A 32 -16.11 -1.74 6.29
N VAL A 33 -14.86 -1.33 6.54
CA VAL A 33 -13.65 -1.91 5.96
C VAL A 33 -12.63 -2.16 7.09
N ASP A 34 -11.79 -3.17 6.91
CA ASP A 34 -10.72 -3.50 7.84
C ASP A 34 -9.45 -2.72 7.46
N PHE A 35 -8.63 -2.40 8.46
CA PHE A 35 -7.43 -1.59 8.32
C PHE A 35 -6.27 -2.25 9.04
N GLU A 36 -5.17 -2.46 8.34
CA GLU A 36 -3.94 -3.02 8.91
C GLU A 36 -2.71 -2.18 8.52
N GLU A 37 -1.69 -2.25 9.37
CA GLU A 37 -0.39 -1.60 9.19
C GLU A 37 0.67 -2.70 9.16
N ALA A 38 1.57 -2.67 8.18
CA ALA A 38 2.61 -3.68 8.05
C ALA A 38 3.94 -3.09 7.57
N SER A 39 5.03 -3.75 7.95
CA SER A 39 6.38 -3.43 7.46
C SER A 39 7.02 -4.66 6.79
N VAL A 40 6.17 -5.58 6.34
CA VAL A 40 6.52 -6.95 5.91
C VAL A 40 6.24 -7.15 4.43
N SER A 41 6.91 -8.13 3.82
CA SER A 41 6.79 -8.42 2.38
C SER A 41 6.71 -9.92 2.11
N GLY A 42 6.46 -10.31 0.85
CA GLY A 42 6.45 -11.71 0.44
C GLY A 42 5.35 -12.55 1.09
N LEU A 43 5.70 -13.72 1.63
CA LEU A 43 4.74 -14.69 2.18
C LEU A 43 4.00 -14.17 3.42
N GLU A 44 4.65 -13.37 4.26
CA GLU A 44 4.01 -12.79 5.45
C GLU A 44 2.89 -11.82 5.06
N LEU A 45 3.11 -11.05 3.99
CA LEU A 45 2.09 -10.18 3.41
C LEU A 45 0.87 -10.98 2.94
N VAL A 46 1.07 -12.14 2.33
CA VAL A 46 -0.01 -13.02 1.84
C VAL A 46 -0.91 -13.54 2.97
N GLU A 47 -0.35 -13.82 4.14
CA GLU A 47 -1.17 -14.22 5.29
C GLU A 47 -2.12 -13.10 5.73
N LEU A 48 -1.70 -11.84 5.64
CA LEU A 48 -2.56 -10.68 5.94
C LEU A 48 -3.68 -10.51 4.91
N LEU A 49 -3.44 -10.90 3.66
CA LEU A 49 -4.45 -10.77 2.58
C LEU A 49 -5.51 -11.88 2.63
N LYS A 50 -5.23 -12.98 3.32
CA LYS A 50 -6.08 -14.17 3.34
C LYS A 50 -7.50 -13.86 3.84
N GLY A 51 -8.50 -14.34 3.11
CA GLY A 51 -9.91 -14.26 3.51
C GLY A 51 -10.60 -12.93 3.22
N TYR A 52 -9.90 -11.99 2.59
CA TYR A 52 -10.48 -10.76 2.04
C TYR A 52 -10.94 -10.96 0.59
N ASP A 53 -11.97 -10.22 0.18
CA ASP A 53 -12.46 -10.23 -1.20
C ASP A 53 -11.72 -9.18 -2.04
N ARG A 54 -11.43 -8.03 -1.44
CA ARG A 54 -10.72 -6.89 -2.05
C ARG A 54 -9.67 -6.35 -1.08
N VAL A 55 -8.49 -6.02 -1.61
CA VAL A 55 -7.43 -5.37 -0.84
C VAL A 55 -7.00 -4.10 -1.55
N ILE A 56 -6.80 -3.02 -0.79
CA ILE A 56 -6.14 -1.80 -1.23
C ILE A 56 -4.84 -1.66 -0.45
N ILE A 57 -3.72 -1.76 -1.14
CA ILE A 57 -2.38 -1.59 -0.55
C ILE A 57 -1.94 -0.15 -0.79
N VAL A 58 -1.36 0.49 0.21
CA VAL A 58 -0.78 1.83 0.12
C VAL A 58 0.67 1.75 0.59
N ASP A 59 1.60 2.14 -0.26
CA ASP A 59 3.04 1.98 0.00
C ASP A 59 3.84 3.19 -0.49
N ALA A 60 4.98 3.42 0.14
CA ALA A 60 6.01 4.32 -0.36
C ALA A 60 6.71 3.66 -1.56
N ILE A 61 6.99 4.43 -2.61
CA ILE A 61 7.81 3.95 -3.73
C ILE A 61 8.83 5.01 -4.13
N LYS A 62 9.94 4.56 -4.69
CA LYS A 62 10.96 5.42 -5.27
C LYS A 62 11.24 4.94 -6.69
N THR A 63 11.36 5.88 -7.60
CA THR A 63 11.64 5.64 -9.01
C THR A 63 12.74 6.58 -9.44
N GLU A 64 13.54 6.17 -10.43
CA GLU A 64 14.75 6.87 -10.84
C GLU A 64 14.49 8.35 -11.23
N ASN A 65 13.33 8.62 -11.83
CA ASN A 65 12.94 9.96 -12.28
C ASN A 65 11.59 10.41 -11.69
N GLY A 66 11.28 9.86 -10.52
CA GLY A 66 10.07 10.15 -9.76
C GLY A 66 9.99 11.58 -9.27
N LYS A 67 8.77 12.11 -9.13
CA LYS A 67 8.54 13.38 -8.43
C LYS A 67 7.87 13.11 -7.08
N PRO A 68 8.48 13.48 -5.95
CA PRO A 68 7.91 13.24 -4.63
C PRO A 68 6.44 13.70 -4.53
N GLY A 69 5.60 12.89 -3.89
CA GLY A 69 4.16 13.09 -3.78
C GLY A 69 3.36 12.68 -5.02
N ARG A 70 4.00 12.20 -6.09
CA ARG A 70 3.30 11.61 -7.24
C ARG A 70 2.64 10.30 -6.83
N ILE A 71 1.38 10.12 -7.22
CA ILE A 71 0.58 8.95 -6.88
C ILE A 71 0.50 8.04 -8.11
N TYR A 72 0.85 6.77 -7.92
CA TYR A 72 0.72 5.72 -8.92
C TYR A 72 -0.36 4.76 -8.46
N ARG A 73 -1.21 4.34 -9.40
CA ARG A 73 -2.13 3.23 -9.19
C ARG A 73 -1.61 2.06 -10.01
N LEU A 74 -1.28 0.98 -9.33
CA LEU A 74 -0.71 -0.22 -9.91
C LEU A 74 -1.61 -1.39 -9.59
N THR A 75 -1.69 -2.34 -10.51
CA THR A 75 -2.11 -3.71 -10.22
C THR A 75 -0.89 -4.53 -9.83
N PRO A 76 -1.06 -5.72 -9.19
CA PRO A 76 0.04 -6.65 -9.01
C PRO A 76 0.81 -6.94 -10.30
N ASP A 77 0.12 -6.85 -11.45
CA ASP A 77 0.67 -7.03 -12.79
C ASP A 77 1.52 -5.87 -13.31
N GLU A 78 1.32 -4.69 -12.76
CA GLU A 78 1.96 -3.46 -13.19
C GLU A 78 3.04 -2.99 -12.24
N ILE A 79 3.30 -3.71 -11.14
CA ILE A 79 4.47 -3.46 -10.29
C ILE A 79 5.71 -3.74 -11.14
N PRO A 80 6.40 -2.71 -11.67
CA PRO A 80 7.70 -2.90 -12.27
C PRO A 80 8.69 -3.19 -11.12
N THR A 81 9.87 -3.68 -11.44
CA THR A 81 11.07 -3.69 -10.58
C THR A 81 11.47 -2.25 -10.19
N MET A 82 10.58 -1.51 -9.54
CA MET A 82 10.76 -0.15 -9.10
C MET A 82 11.48 -0.24 -7.77
N HIS A 83 12.74 0.20 -7.78
CA HIS A 83 13.58 0.38 -6.60
C HIS A 83 12.87 1.23 -5.54
N GLY A 84 12.02 0.62 -4.72
CA GLY A 84 11.20 1.36 -3.77
C GLY A 84 10.05 0.58 -3.16
N ILE A 85 9.63 -0.51 -3.78
CA ILE A 85 9.10 -1.61 -2.99
C ILE A 85 10.35 -2.37 -2.55
N SER A 86 10.47 -2.65 -1.25
CA SER A 86 11.55 -3.45 -0.63
C SER A 86 12.06 -4.56 -1.58
N PRO A 87 13.36 -4.93 -1.63
CA PRO A 87 14.03 -5.81 -2.64
C PRO A 87 13.46 -7.23 -2.88
N HIS A 88 12.14 -7.35 -2.99
CA HIS A 88 11.25 -8.48 -2.78
C HIS A 88 10.09 -8.43 -3.81
N ASP A 89 10.22 -7.69 -4.91
CA ASP A 89 9.19 -7.59 -5.96
C ASP A 89 8.85 -8.94 -6.59
N VAL A 90 9.86 -9.79 -6.77
CA VAL A 90 9.68 -11.19 -7.16
C VAL A 90 8.91 -11.96 -6.08
N ASP A 91 9.16 -11.64 -4.81
CA ASP A 91 8.53 -12.32 -3.69
C ASP A 91 7.04 -12.02 -3.59
N PHE A 92 6.53 -10.82 -3.92
CA PHE A 92 5.08 -10.55 -3.76
C PHE A 92 4.22 -11.34 -4.75
N ARG A 93 4.59 -11.39 -6.03
CA ARG A 93 3.85 -12.20 -7.03
C ARG A 93 3.95 -13.68 -6.73
N THR A 94 5.16 -14.17 -6.49
CA THR A 94 5.37 -15.58 -6.15
C THR A 94 4.64 -15.95 -4.86
N ALA A 95 4.61 -15.07 -3.87
CA ALA A 95 3.82 -15.26 -2.67
C ALA A 95 2.32 -15.27 -2.98
N LEU A 96 1.81 -14.36 -3.82
CA LEU A 96 0.38 -14.34 -4.17
C LEU A 96 -0.03 -15.64 -4.86
N GLU A 97 0.74 -16.10 -5.84
CA GLU A 97 0.52 -17.41 -6.50
C GLU A 97 0.58 -18.58 -5.51
N PHE A 98 1.52 -18.52 -4.55
CA PHE A 98 1.62 -19.51 -3.49
C PHE A 98 0.38 -19.47 -2.59
N GLY A 99 -0.11 -18.28 -2.25
CA GLY A 99 -1.31 -18.08 -1.46
C GLY A 99 -2.55 -18.69 -2.13
N GLU A 100 -2.72 -18.42 -3.42
CA GLU A 100 -3.80 -18.97 -4.24
C GLU A 100 -3.76 -20.50 -4.34
N LYS A 101 -2.56 -21.08 -4.45
CA LYS A 101 -2.38 -22.53 -4.59
C LYS A 101 -2.48 -23.29 -3.26
N PHE A 102 -2.02 -22.71 -2.15
CA PHE A 102 -1.74 -23.45 -0.91
C PHE A 102 -2.37 -22.90 0.37
N ILE A 103 -2.70 -21.59 0.44
CA ILE A 103 -3.14 -20.96 1.71
C ILE A 103 -4.67 -20.78 1.78
N GLY A 104 -5.35 -20.65 0.63
CA GLY A 104 -6.81 -20.68 0.53
C GLY A 104 -7.38 -19.49 -0.24
N THR A 105 -8.46 -18.89 0.28
CA THR A 105 -9.15 -17.78 -0.39
C THR A 105 -8.30 -16.51 -0.37
N MET A 106 -7.79 -16.15 -1.54
CA MET A 106 -7.08 -14.89 -1.81
C MET A 106 -8.04 -13.83 -2.38
N PRO A 107 -7.73 -12.54 -2.20
CA PRO A 107 -8.54 -11.46 -2.74
C PRO A 107 -8.56 -11.49 -4.27
N LYS A 108 -9.77 -11.35 -4.83
CA LYS A 108 -9.98 -11.32 -6.28
C LYS A 108 -9.60 -9.99 -6.90
N LYS A 109 -9.48 -8.94 -6.07
CA LYS A 109 -9.13 -7.59 -6.52
C LYS A 109 -8.11 -6.99 -5.56
N ILE A 110 -6.94 -6.68 -6.09
CA ILE A 110 -5.87 -5.99 -5.38
C ILE A 110 -5.58 -4.69 -6.13
N ASP A 111 -5.74 -3.56 -5.44
CA ASP A 111 -5.38 -2.23 -5.94
C ASP A 111 -4.17 -1.73 -5.14
N ILE A 112 -3.11 -1.28 -5.78
CA ILE A 112 -1.90 -0.78 -5.11
C ILE A 112 -1.74 0.71 -5.40
N TYR A 113 -1.58 1.50 -4.34
CA TYR A 113 -1.28 2.92 -4.39
C TYR A 113 0.16 3.13 -3.97
N GLY A 114 1.04 3.35 -4.94
CA GLY A 114 2.41 3.76 -4.69
C GLY A 114 2.51 5.28 -4.61
N ILE A 115 3.11 5.80 -3.54
CA ILE A 115 3.38 7.23 -3.38
C ILE A 115 4.88 7.45 -3.58
N GLU A 116 5.23 8.28 -4.56
CA GLU A 116 6.63 8.64 -4.79
C GLU A 116 7.20 9.37 -3.57
N VAL A 117 8.32 8.88 -3.06
CA VAL A 117 9.02 9.47 -1.91
C VAL A 117 10.39 9.99 -2.29
N ASP A 118 10.85 11.01 -1.56
CA ASP A 118 12.22 11.51 -1.70
C ASP A 118 13.14 10.87 -0.64
N ASN A 119 12.67 10.88 0.61
CA ASN A 119 13.44 10.51 1.78
C ASN A 119 12.73 9.42 2.60
N ALA A 120 13.16 8.18 2.42
CA ALA A 120 12.63 7.00 3.09
C ALA A 120 13.68 6.27 3.96
N THR A 121 14.84 6.90 4.18
CA THR A 121 15.98 6.27 4.87
C THR A 121 16.41 7.02 6.13
N GLU A 122 16.06 8.30 6.24
CA GLU A 122 16.39 9.08 7.42
C GLU A 122 15.36 8.86 8.53
N PHE A 123 15.82 8.90 9.78
CA PHE A 123 14.93 8.80 10.93
C PHE A 123 14.11 10.08 11.11
N GLY A 124 12.80 9.91 11.32
CA GLY A 124 11.84 10.97 11.63
C GLY A 124 10.43 10.53 11.33
N GLU A 125 9.45 11.04 12.06
CA GLU A 125 8.04 10.66 11.89
C GLU A 125 7.26 11.61 10.96
N ASP A 126 7.88 12.73 10.57
CA ASP A 126 7.27 13.72 9.69
C ASP A 126 7.50 13.38 8.22
N LEU A 127 6.43 13.43 7.43
CA LEU A 127 6.49 13.38 5.97
C LEU A 127 7.11 14.67 5.40
N THR A 128 7.84 14.55 4.30
CA THR A 128 8.29 15.72 3.53
C THR A 128 7.09 16.50 2.99
N PRO A 129 7.21 17.83 2.78
CA PRO A 129 6.09 18.67 2.37
C PRO A 129 5.41 18.22 1.07
N GLU A 130 6.17 17.70 0.11
CA GLU A 130 5.63 17.22 -1.17
C GLU A 130 4.83 15.93 -1.00
N VAL A 131 5.31 14.98 -0.19
CA VAL A 131 4.62 13.73 0.11
C VAL A 131 3.38 13.99 0.97
N ALA A 132 3.47 14.86 1.97
CA ALA A 132 2.37 15.25 2.84
C ALA A 132 1.18 15.85 2.05
N LYS A 133 1.45 16.63 0.98
CA LYS A 133 0.40 17.15 0.09
C LYS A 133 -0.34 16.06 -0.68
N SER A 134 0.28 14.89 -0.89
CA SER A 134 -0.33 13.78 -1.61
C SER A 134 -1.31 12.97 -0.75
N VAL A 135 -1.09 12.89 0.57
CA VAL A 135 -1.93 12.16 1.54
C VAL A 135 -3.43 12.46 1.37
N PRO A 136 -3.92 13.71 1.42
CA PRO A 136 -5.35 13.99 1.25
C PRO A 136 -5.88 13.60 -0.14
N LEU A 137 -5.04 13.64 -1.17
CA LEU A 137 -5.41 13.25 -2.53
C LEU A 137 -5.58 11.72 -2.64
N VAL A 138 -4.69 10.94 -2.03
CA VAL A 138 -4.80 9.48 -1.97
C VAL A 138 -6.04 9.07 -1.17
N ILE A 139 -6.26 9.66 0.00
CA ILE A 139 -7.46 9.43 0.83
C ILE A 139 -8.74 9.65 0.01
N LYS A 140 -8.81 10.76 -0.73
CA LYS A 140 -9.97 11.07 -1.59
C LYS A 140 -10.16 10.04 -2.71
N LYS A 141 -9.07 9.57 -3.33
CA LYS A 141 -9.11 8.53 -4.37
C LYS A 141 -9.63 7.21 -3.81
N ILE A 142 -9.09 6.76 -2.67
CA ILE A 142 -9.49 5.51 -2.01
C ILE A 142 -10.97 5.56 -1.61
N LYS A 143 -11.43 6.65 -0.99
CA LYS A 143 -12.86 6.82 -0.63
C LYS A 143 -13.78 6.70 -1.85
N LYS A 144 -13.40 7.30 -2.98
CA LYS A 144 -14.17 7.21 -4.23
C LYS A 144 -14.20 5.77 -4.77
N GLU A 145 -13.09 5.04 -4.67
CA GLU A 145 -12.99 3.64 -5.08
C GLU A 145 -13.85 2.70 -4.23
N LEU A 146 -14.01 2.99 -2.94
CA LEU A 146 -14.90 2.24 -2.06
C LEU A 146 -16.38 2.46 -2.42
N GLN A 147 -16.74 3.69 -2.80
CA GLN A 147 -18.11 4.04 -3.20
C GLN A 147 -18.51 3.44 -4.55
N ASN A 148 -17.59 3.38 -5.51
CA ASN A 148 -17.86 2.86 -6.86
C ASN A 148 -17.84 1.32 -6.95
N GLY A 149 -17.34 0.64 -5.93
CA GLY A 149 -17.20 -0.82 -5.89
C GLY A 149 -18.16 -1.54 -4.94
N SER A 150 -19.18 -0.84 -4.43
CA SER A 150 -20.25 -1.40 -3.58
C SER A 150 -21.52 -1.66 -4.38
#